data_AF-A0A937PUU9-F1
#
_entry.id   AF-A0A937PUU9-F1
#
_cell.length_a   1.000
_cell.length_b   1.000
_cell.length_c   1.000
_cell.angle_alpha   90.00
_cell.angle_beta   90.00
_cell.angle_gamma   90.00
#
_symmetry.space_group_name_H-M   'P 1'
#
loop_
_entity.id
_entity.type
_entity.pdbx_description
1 polymer ?
#
loop_
_entity_poly.entity_id
_entity_poly.type
_entity_poly.pdbx_seq_one_letter_code
_entity_poly.pdbx_strand_id
1 'polypeptide(L)' 'MDIQEQLRKAILDAEVSRYALSKMTGVNQGVLSRFVNRERSITMDTAAKLATALGLELKRTRQRKGG' A
#
# COMPACT_ATOMS: atom_id res chain seq x y z
N MET A 1 -9.62 10.42 -1.29
CA MET A 1 -8.61 9.44 -0.84
C MET A 1 -7.67 9.17 -2.00
N ASP A 2 -6.40 9.54 -1.88
CA ASP A 2 -5.41 9.30 -2.93
C ASP A 2 -4.96 7.83 -2.96
N ILE A 3 -4.08 7.49 -3.91
CA ILE A 3 -3.58 6.11 -4.08
C ILE A 3 -2.70 5.65 -2.91
N GLN A 4 -1.94 6.55 -2.29
CA GLN A 4 -1.11 6.19 -1.14
C GLN A 4 -1.99 5.85 0.06
N GLU A 5 -3.06 6.61 0.26
CA GLU A 5 -4.02 6.38 1.32
C GLU A 5 -4.79 5.06 1.10
N GLN A 6 -5.14 4.75 -0.15
CA GLN A 6 -5.71 3.43 -0.53
C GLN A 6 -4.79 2.29 -0.15
N LEU A 7 -3.50 2.41 -0.47
CA LEU A 7 -2.54 1.38 -0.10
C LEU A 7 -2.35 1.29 1.43
N ARG A 8 -2.28 2.42 2.15
CA ARG A 8 -2.17 2.42 3.62
C ARG A 8 -3.36 1.72 4.26
N LYS A 9 -4.58 2.06 3.83
CA LYS A 9 -5.80 1.44 4.34
C LYS A 9 -5.82 -0.06 4.06
N ALA A 10 -5.45 -0.49 2.85
CA ALA A 10 -5.37 -1.91 2.52
C ALA A 10 -4.34 -2.67 3.38
N ILE A 11 -3.22 -2.05 3.74
CA ILE A 11 -2.24 -2.66 4.66
C ILE A 11 -2.81 -2.77 6.09
N LEU A 12 -3.56 -1.77 6.55
CA LEU A 12 -4.17 -1.75 7.88
C LEU A 12 -5.34 -2.74 8.00
N ASP A 13 -6.11 -2.89 6.93
CA ASP A 13 -7.27 -3.79 6.85
C ASP A 13 -6.86 -5.24 6.51
N ALA A 14 -5.56 -5.50 6.26
CA ALA A 14 -5.08 -6.82 5.90
C ALA A 14 -5.27 -7.82 7.05
N GLU A 15 -5.75 -9.02 6.73
CA GLU A 15 -5.91 -10.12 7.71
C GLU A 15 -4.56 -10.65 8.23
N VAL A 16 -3.46 -10.26 7.59
CA VAL A 16 -2.10 -10.63 7.96
C VAL A 16 -1.40 -9.50 8.70
N SER A 17 -0.56 -9.88 9.67
CA SER A 17 0.27 -8.89 10.36
C SER A 17 1.26 -8.19 9.42
N ARG A 18 1.68 -6.97 9.77
CA ARG A 18 2.76 -6.25 9.06
C ARG A 18 4.05 -7.07 8.93
N TYR A 19 4.33 -7.93 9.90
CA TYR A 19 5.47 -8.85 9.83
C TYR A 19 5.29 -9.93 8.76
N ALA A 20 4.13 -10.57 8.71
CA ALA A 20 3.80 -11.56 7.68
C ALA A 20 3.84 -10.90 6.29
N LEU A 21 3.26 -9.72 6.14
CA LEU A 21 3.31 -8.96 4.88
C LEU A 21 4.75 -8.62 4.46
N SER A 22 5.61 -8.25 5.42
CA SER A 22 7.04 -8.04 5.17
C SER A 22 7.73 -9.29 4.65
N LYS A 23 7.43 -10.47 5.21
CA LYS A 23 8.00 -11.74 4.75
C LYS A 23 7.49 -12.16 3.37
N MET A 24 6.20 -11.98 3.11
CA MET A 24 5.59 -12.32 1.82
C MET A 24 6.09 -11.44 0.67
N THR A 25 6.32 -10.16 0.93
CA THR A 25 6.68 -9.17 -0.10
C THR A 25 8.18 -8.91 -0.22
N GLY A 26 8.96 -9.31 0.78
CA GLY A 26 10.36 -8.91 0.94
C GLY A 26 10.54 -7.43 1.31
N VAL A 27 9.46 -6.68 1.56
CA VAL A 27 9.54 -5.28 1.97
C VAL A 27 9.91 -5.21 3.45
N ASN A 28 10.88 -4.36 3.79
CA ASN A 28 11.35 -4.23 5.17
C ASN A 28 10.22 -3.72 6.11
N GLN A 29 10.09 -4.33 7.29
CA GLN A 29 9.15 -3.94 8.35
C GLN A 29 9.19 -2.43 8.69
N GLY A 30 10.38 -1.84 8.77
CA GLY A 30 10.54 -0.41 9.05
C GLY A 30 10.02 0.48 7.93
N VAL A 31 10.11 0.04 6.66
CA VAL A 31 9.48 0.72 5.52
C VAL A 31 7.96 0.67 5.63
N LEU A 32 7.39 -0.48 5.95
CA LEU A 32 5.95 -0.62 6.17
C LEU A 32 5.46 0.26 7.33
N SER A 33 6.17 0.23 8.47
CA SER A 33 5.81 1.03 9.63
C SER A 33 5.81 2.52 9.32
N ARG A 34 6.91 3.03 8.72
CA ARG A 34 7.02 4.45 8.34
C ARG A 34 5.96 4.86 7.33
N PHE A 35 5.63 3.98 6.38
CA PHE A 35 4.61 4.27 5.38
C PHE A 35 3.21 4.35 5.98
N VAL A 36 2.83 3.38 6.81
CA VAL A 36 1.54 3.32 7.49
C VAL A 36 1.38 4.52 8.45
N ASN A 37 2.44 4.89 9.16
CA ASN A 37 2.47 6.03 10.08
C ASN A 37 2.57 7.41 9.37
N ARG A 38 2.55 7.45 8.03
CA ARG A 38 2.73 8.67 7.22
C ARG A 38 4.07 9.39 7.42
N GLU A 39 5.08 8.73 7.97
CA GLU A 39 6.40 9.29 8.21
C GLU A 39 7.25 9.35 6.92
N ARG A 40 7.04 8.40 5.99
CA ARG A 40 7.77 8.34 4.73
C ARG A 40 6.92 7.78 3.59
N SER A 41 7.16 8.27 2.37
CA SER A 41 6.67 7.63 1.16
C SER A 41 7.45 6.36 0.81
N ILE A 42 6.92 5.57 -0.13
CA ILE A 42 7.56 4.37 -0.66
C ILE A 42 7.75 4.49 -2.16
N THR A 43 8.63 3.67 -2.73
CA THR A 43 8.83 3.58 -4.17
C THR A 43 7.65 2.87 -4.85
N MET A 44 7.48 3.10 -6.16
CA MET A 44 6.45 2.41 -6.93
C MET A 44 6.66 0.89 -6.94
N ASP A 45 7.90 0.41 -7.00
CA ASP A 45 8.22 -1.03 -6.89
C ASP A 45 7.75 -1.63 -5.55
N THR A 46 7.97 -0.91 -4.45
CA THR A 46 7.48 -1.34 -3.12
C THR A 46 5.96 -1.37 -3.10
N ALA A 47 5.30 -0.35 -3.67
CA ALA A 47 3.85 -0.28 -3.75
C ALA A 47 3.28 -1.44 -4.60
N ALA A 48 3.93 -1.78 -5.72
CA ALA A 48 3.52 -2.88 -6.59
C ALA A 48 3.62 -4.24 -5.87
N LYS A 49 4.73 -4.52 -5.16
CA LYS A 49 4.88 -5.75 -4.36
C LYS A 49 3.77 -5.89 -3.31
N LEU A 50 3.46 -4.80 -2.62
CA LEU A 50 2.39 -4.77 -1.62
C LEU A 50 1.01 -4.97 -2.26
N ALA A 51 0.74 -4.30 -3.38
CA ALA A 51 -0.51 -4.47 -4.11
C ALA A 51 -0.71 -5.92 -4.56
N THR A 52 0.31 -6.54 -5.16
CA THR A 52 0.27 -7.95 -5.57
C THR A 52 0.00 -8.89 -4.39
N ALA A 53 0.71 -8.72 -3.28
CA ALA A 53 0.53 -9.57 -2.10
C ALA A 53 -0.84 -9.39 -1.42
N LEU A 54 -1.46 -8.22 -1.57
CA LEU A 54 -2.77 -7.89 -1.02
C LEU A 54 -3.92 -8.12 -2.03
N GLY A 55 -3.64 -8.64 -3.22
CA GLY A 55 -4.66 -8.88 -4.25
C GLY A 55 -5.30 -7.59 -4.80
N LEU A 56 -4.55 -6.48 -4.79
CA LEU A 56 -5.03 -5.19 -5.27
C LEU A 56 -4.68 -4.99 -6.75
N GLU A 57 -5.60 -4.37 -7.48
CA GLU A 57 -5.40 -3.97 -8.87
C GLU A 57 -5.54 -2.45 -9.06
N LEU A 58 -4.78 -1.91 -10.00
CA LEU A 58 -4.99 -0.53 -10.46
C LEU A 58 -6.18 -0.51 -11.42
N LYS A 59 -7.24 0.20 -11.04
CA LYS A 59 -8.44 0.35 -11.87
C LYS A 59 -8.69 1.81 -12.26
N ARG A 60 -9.34 2.00 -13.41
CA ARG A 60 -9.84 3.31 -13.81
C ARG A 60 -10.93 3.75 -12.85
N THR A 61 -10.82 4.98 -12.35
CA THR A 61 -11.88 5.64 -11.61
C THR A 61 -12.55 6.68 -12.51
N ARG A 62 -13.80 7.03 -12.21
CA ARG A 62 -14.46 8.15 -12.88
C ARG A 62 -13.63 9.40 -12.62
N GLN A 63 -12.97 9.93 -13.64
CA GLN A 63 -12.30 11.22 -13.48
C GLN A 63 -13.36 12.24 -13.06
N ARG A 64 -13.04 12.96 -11.99
CA ARG A 64 -13.83 14.11 -11.57
C ARG A 64 -13.70 15.11 -12.72
N LYS A 65 -14.75 15.26 -13.54
CA LYS A 65 -14.80 16.32 -14.56
C LYS A 65 -14.48 17.61 -13.82
N GLY A 66 -13.36 18.25 -14.18
CA GLY A 66 -13.01 19.55 -13.63
C GLY A 66 -14.18 20.51 -13.81
N GLY A 67 -14.53 21.20 -12.74
CA GLY A 67 -15.27 22.46 -12.83
C GLY A 67 -14.30 23.57 -13.22
#